data_AF-A0A1H5PP17-F1
#
_entry.id   AF-A0A1H5PP17-F1
#
_cell.length_a   1.000
_cell.length_b   1.000
_cell.length_c   1.000
_cell.angle_alpha   90.00
_cell.angle_beta   90.00
_cell.angle_gamma   90.00
#
_symmetry.space_group_name_H-M   'P 1'
#
loop_
_entity.id
_entity.type
_entity.pdbx_description
1 polymer ?
#
loop_
_entity_poly.entity_id
_entity_poly.type
_entity_poly.pdbx_seq_one_letter_code
_entity_poly.pdbx_strand_id
1 'polypeptide(L)'
;MFLRSKIRKKDGRSHRYWSVVENRRVGGGRVVQRHVLYLGEINDTQELAWRRSIEVMEAGAARPRALSLFPEDRGEELVSDASIVRVRLSQVRLCRPRQWGACWLALMLWRELGLDGFWAGRLGPSRKGTRWDQVLFVLVAYRLLVSRCT
;
A
#
# COMPACT_ATOMS: atom_id res chain seq x y z
N MET A 1 7.46 1.50 -6.55
CA MET A 1 6.66 0.49 -7.29
C MET A 1 5.43 1.18 -7.87
N PHE A 2 4.75 0.58 -8.84
CA PHE A 2 3.58 1.19 -9.50
C PHE A 2 2.56 0.13 -9.90
N LEU A 3 1.33 0.57 -10.19
CA LEU A 3 0.28 -0.31 -10.71
C LEU A 3 0.47 -0.53 -12.21
N ARG A 4 0.31 -1.77 -12.66
CA ARG A 4 0.27 -2.15 -14.07
C ARG A 4 -1.02 -2.93 -14.34
N SER A 5 -1.72 -2.55 -15.39
CA SER A 5 -2.86 -3.31 -15.90
C SER A 5 -2.46 -4.14 -17.12
N LYS A 6 -3.14 -5.29 -17.30
CA LYS A 6 -3.08 -6.10 -18.52
C LYS A 6 -4.50 -6.48 -18.92
N ILE A 7 -4.84 -6.25 -20.18
CA ILE A 7 -6.12 -6.68 -20.75
C ILE A 7 -5.94 -8.06 -21.36
N ARG A 8 -6.84 -8.98 -21.01
CA ARG A 8 -6.93 -10.31 -21.61
C ARG A 8 -8.33 -10.48 -22.18
N LYS A 9 -8.41 -10.90 -23.45
CA LYS A 9 -9.68 -11.33 -24.04
C LYS A 9 -9.90 -12.81 -23.74
N LYS A 10 -11.04 -13.15 -23.14
CA LYS A 10 -11.46 -14.52 -22.85
C LYS A 10 -12.99 -14.58 -22.96
N ASP A 11 -13.53 -15.65 -23.55
CA ASP A 11 -14.98 -15.89 -23.64
C ASP A 11 -15.76 -14.70 -24.25
N GLY A 12 -15.17 -14.03 -25.24
CA GLY A 12 -15.75 -12.84 -25.89
C GLY A 12 -15.72 -11.55 -25.05
N ARG A 13 -15.27 -11.60 -23.79
CA ARG A 13 -15.16 -10.46 -22.88
C ARG A 13 -13.72 -10.02 -22.67
N SER A 14 -13.54 -8.73 -22.37
CA SER A 14 -12.24 -8.16 -22.03
C SER A 14 -12.10 -8.06 -20.52
N HIS A 15 -11.10 -8.75 -19.97
CA HIS A 15 -10.81 -8.79 -18.55
C HIS A 15 -9.57 -7.94 -18.24
N ARG A 16 -9.68 -7.03 -17.27
CA ARG A 16 -8.58 -6.15 -16.85
C ARG A 16 -7.99 -6.64 -15.53
N TYR A 17 -6.75 -7.12 -15.59
CA TYR A 17 -6.00 -7.60 -14.43
C TYR A 17 -5.00 -6.57 -13.96
N TRP A 18 -4.85 -6.42 -12.65
CA TRP A 18 -3.93 -5.49 -12.03
C TRP A 18 -2.79 -6.20 -11.29
N SER A 19 -1.63 -5.57 -11.28
CA SER A 19 -0.46 -6.01 -10.53
C SER A 19 0.32 -4.83 -10.00
N VAL A 20 0.98 -5.02 -8.85
CA VAL A 20 2.04 -4.13 -8.39
C VAL A 20 3.35 -4.61 -9.01
N VAL A 21 4.07 -3.70 -9.65
CA VAL A 21 5.36 -3.99 -10.29
C VAL A 21 6.45 -3.05 -9.79
N GLU A 22 7.68 -3.54 -9.81
CA GLU A 22 8.89 -2.77 -9.48
C GLU A 22 9.90 -2.81 -10.62
N ASN A 23 10.56 -1.68 -10.86
CA ASN A 23 11.71 -1.64 -11.75
C ASN A 23 12.94 -2.11 -10.97
N ARG A 24 13.66 -3.10 -11.48
CA ARG A 24 14.90 -3.63 -10.90
C ARG A 24 16.04 -3.47 -11.90
N ARG A 25 17.09 -2.75 -11.51
CA ARG A 25 18.34 -2.71 -12.26
C ARG A 25 19.02 -4.08 -12.17
N VAL A 26 19.46 -4.60 -13.31
CA VAL A 26 20.21 -5.86 -13.43
C VAL A 26 21.53 -5.61 -14.15
N GLY A 27 22.39 -6.63 -14.21
CA GLY A 27 23.69 -6.52 -14.87
C GLY A 27 23.59 -5.98 -16.32
N GLY A 28 24.65 -5.29 -16.76
CA GLY A 28 24.72 -4.73 -18.12
C GLY A 28 23.85 -3.49 -18.34
N GLY A 29 23.56 -2.72 -17.28
CA GLY A 29 22.81 -1.45 -17.39
C GLY A 29 21.31 -1.60 -17.71
N ARG A 30 20.80 -2.83 -17.71
CA ARG A 30 19.41 -3.13 -18.05
C ARG A 30 18.49 -2.91 -16.85
N VAL A 31 17.24 -2.56 -17.13
CA VAL A 31 16.16 -2.49 -16.15
C VAL A 31 15.09 -3.50 -16.54
N VAL A 32 14.73 -4.37 -15.59
CA VAL A 32 13.62 -5.34 -15.75
C VAL A 32 12.46 -4.96 -14.84
N GLN A 33 11.25 -5.34 -15.23
CA GLN A 33 10.08 -5.19 -14.38
C GLN A 33 9.79 -6.50 -13.66
N ARG A 34 9.84 -6.47 -12.34
CA ARG A 34 9.48 -7.59 -11.48
C ARG A 34 8.05 -7.41 -10.98
N HIS A 35 7.23 -8.46 -11.11
CA HIS A 35 5.93 -8.52 -10.45
C HIS A 35 6.13 -8.73 -8.95
N VAL A 36 5.53 -7.86 -8.15
CA VAL A 36 5.61 -7.89 -6.68
C VAL A 36 4.36 -8.53 -6.10
N LEU A 37 3.19 -8.16 -6.61
CA LEU A 37 1.91 -8.69 -6.17
C LEU A 37 0.92 -8.73 -7.34
N TYR A 38 0.25 -9.86 -7.50
CA TYR A 38 -0.89 -9.98 -8.39
C TYR A 38 -2.16 -9.58 -7.61
N LEU A 39 -2.83 -8.52 -8.06
CA LEU A 39 -4.04 -8.02 -7.41
C LEU A 39 -5.31 -8.71 -7.92
N GLY A 40 -5.21 -9.42 -9.05
CA GLY A 40 -6.34 -10.09 -9.67
C GLY A 40 -7.09 -9.22 -10.66
N GLU A 41 -8.25 -9.73 -11.05
CA GLU A 41 -9.23 -9.03 -11.88
C GLU A 41 -10.07 -8.12 -10.99
N ILE A 42 -10.41 -6.94 -11.49
CA ILE A 42 -11.55 -6.19 -10.98
C ILE A 42 -12.63 -6.38 -12.04
N ASN A 43 -13.66 -7.17 -11.74
CA ASN A 43 -14.77 -7.39 -12.65
C ASN A 43 -15.82 -6.28 -12.51
N ASP A 44 -16.75 -6.19 -13.46
CA ASP A 44 -17.76 -5.12 -13.50
C ASP A 44 -18.61 -5.04 -12.23
N THR A 45 -18.89 -6.18 -11.56
CA THR A 45 -19.65 -6.22 -10.30
C THR A 45 -18.86 -5.67 -9.12
N GLN A 46 -17.58 -6.03 -9.01
CA GLN A 46 -16.66 -5.46 -8.01
C GLN A 46 -16.40 -3.98 -8.27
N GLU A 47 -16.37 -3.59 -9.54
CA GLU A 47 -16.20 -2.20 -9.98
C GLU A 47 -17.40 -1.33 -9.56
N LEU A 48 -18.63 -1.82 -9.75
CA LEU A 48 -19.85 -1.18 -9.23
C LEU A 48 -19.84 -1.09 -7.71
N ALA A 49 -19.35 -2.11 -7.00
CA ALA A 49 -19.22 -2.11 -5.54
C ALA A 49 -18.06 -1.25 -5.01
N TRP A 50 -17.10 -0.88 -5.87
CA TRP A 50 -16.00 0.05 -5.59
C TRP A 50 -16.36 1.51 -5.83
N ARG A 51 -17.62 1.81 -6.23
CA ARG A 51 -18.26 3.13 -6.06
C ARG A 51 -18.43 3.46 -4.58
N ARG A 52 -17.36 3.35 -3.81
CA ARG A 52 -17.32 3.63 -2.38
C ARG A 52 -17.12 5.12 -2.23
N SER A 53 -18.13 5.76 -1.66
CA SER A 53 -17.97 7.07 -1.05
C SER A 53 -16.95 6.93 0.08
N ILE A 54 -15.88 7.71 0.01
CA ILE A 54 -14.98 7.89 1.14
C ILE A 54 -15.37 9.18 1.87
N GLU A 55 -15.22 9.19 3.19
CA GLU A 55 -15.30 10.43 3.94
C GLU A 55 -13.93 11.11 3.95
N VAL A 56 -13.89 12.32 3.39
CA VAL A 56 -12.69 13.15 3.38
C VAL A 56 -12.86 14.25 4.42
N MET A 57 -11.94 14.30 5.37
CA MET A 57 -11.81 15.40 6.32
C MET A 57 -10.86 16.44 5.74
N GLU A 58 -11.38 17.58 5.34
CA GLU A 58 -10.56 18.69 4.86
C GLU A 58 -10.07 19.55 6.03
N ALA A 59 -8.85 20.07 5.93
CA ALA A 59 -8.29 20.93 6.97
C ALA A 59 -9.15 22.20 7.14
N GLY A 60 -9.70 22.39 8.34
CA GLY A 60 -10.58 23.52 8.65
C GLY A 60 -12.07 23.26 8.41
N ALA A 61 -12.46 22.13 7.84
CA ALA A 61 -13.87 21.75 7.70
C ALA A 61 -14.43 21.20 9.03
N ALA A 62 -15.64 21.63 9.39
CA ALA A 62 -16.31 21.18 10.61
C ALA A 62 -16.85 19.74 10.53
N ARG A 63 -17.05 19.21 9.32
CA ARG A 63 -17.56 17.86 9.07
C ARG A 63 -16.84 17.22 7.89
N PRO A 64 -16.67 15.89 7.89
CA PRO A 64 -16.18 15.17 6.73
C PRO A 64 -17.18 15.27 5.58
N ARG A 65 -16.66 15.29 4.35
CA ARG A 65 -17.43 15.29 3.11
C ARG A 65 -17.32 13.94 2.42
N ALA A 66 -18.43 13.39 1.95
CA ALA A 66 -18.44 12.18 1.14
C ALA A 66 -17.96 12.48 -0.29
N LEU A 67 -16.95 11.76 -0.76
CA LEU A 67 -16.45 11.81 -2.14
C LEU A 67 -16.53 10.44 -2.80
N SER A 68 -16.99 10.38 -4.04
CA SER A 68 -17.02 9.15 -4.83
C SER A 68 -15.80 9.08 -5.75
N LEU A 69 -15.02 8.00 -5.65
CA LEU A 69 -13.80 7.82 -6.43
C LEU A 69 -14.07 7.03 -7.72
N PHE A 70 -13.58 7.51 -8.85
CA PHE A 70 -13.70 6.83 -10.15
C PHE A 70 -12.37 6.83 -10.92
N PRO A 71 -12.02 5.77 -11.66
CA PRO A 71 -10.87 5.81 -12.57
C PRO A 71 -11.02 6.91 -13.63
N GLU A 72 -9.95 7.64 -13.92
CA GLU A 72 -9.96 8.72 -14.93
C GLU A 72 -10.28 8.20 -16.35
N ASP A 73 -9.85 6.98 -16.67
CA ASP A 73 -9.95 6.39 -18.01
C ASP A 73 -11.35 5.84 -18.36
N ARG A 74 -12.38 6.13 -17.55
CA ARG A 74 -13.74 5.61 -17.74
C ARG A 74 -14.84 6.69 -17.67
N GLY A 75 -14.54 7.93 -18.07
CA GLY A 75 -15.35 9.11 -17.69
C GLY A 75 -15.95 9.96 -18.80
N GLU A 76 -16.73 9.39 -19.73
CA GLU A 76 -17.67 10.18 -20.57
C GLU A 76 -19.10 10.25 -19.98
N GLU A 77 -19.56 9.25 -19.22
CA GLU A 77 -20.96 9.17 -18.73
C GLU A 77 -21.20 9.68 -17.29
N LEU A 78 -20.16 10.10 -16.56
CA LEU A 78 -20.34 10.61 -15.20
C LEU A 78 -20.67 12.11 -15.25
N VAL A 79 -21.91 12.44 -14.86
CA VAL A 79 -22.38 13.80 -14.60
C VAL A 79 -21.32 14.54 -13.77
N SER A 80 -21.03 15.79 -14.14
CA SER A 80 -20.09 16.66 -13.42
C SER A 80 -20.64 17.04 -12.04
N ASP A 81 -20.62 16.11 -11.10
CA ASP A 81 -20.89 16.35 -9.68
C ASP A 81 -19.56 16.67 -8.97
N ALA A 82 -19.54 17.76 -8.20
CA ALA A 82 -18.40 18.17 -7.40
C ALA A 82 -18.02 17.16 -6.29
N SER A 83 -18.87 16.17 -6.01
CA SER A 83 -18.57 15.04 -5.10
C SER A 83 -17.77 13.92 -5.77
N ILE A 84 -17.57 13.98 -7.10
CA ILE A 84 -16.86 12.95 -7.88
C ILE A 84 -15.39 13.33 -8.03
N VAL A 85 -14.51 12.42 -7.63
CA VAL A 85 -13.05 12.54 -7.82
C VAL A 85 -12.57 11.49 -8.82
N ARG A 86 -11.94 11.97 -9.89
CA ARG A 86 -11.28 11.10 -10.89
C ARG A 86 -9.87 10.76 -10.43
N VAL A 87 -9.57 9.47 -10.34
CA VAL A 87 -8.30 8.91 -9.87
C VAL A 87 -7.48 8.44 -11.07
N ARG A 88 -6.27 9.00 -11.20
CA ARG A 88 -5.29 8.60 -12.20
C ARG A 88 -4.56 7.33 -11.76
N LEU A 89 -5.13 6.17 -12.03
CA LEU A 89 -4.53 4.89 -11.64
C LEU A 89 -3.12 4.68 -12.22
N SER A 90 -2.85 5.24 -13.40
CA SER A 90 -1.52 5.22 -14.05
C SER A 90 -0.45 6.00 -13.27
N GLN A 91 -0.85 6.93 -12.39
CA GLN A 91 0.04 7.75 -11.58
C GLN A 91 0.19 7.21 -10.15
N VAL A 92 -0.53 6.15 -9.78
CA VAL A 92 -0.41 5.55 -8.45
C VAL A 92 0.97 4.94 -8.28
N ARG A 93 1.66 5.41 -7.23
CA ARG A 93 2.98 4.92 -6.82
C ARG A 93 2.88 4.35 -5.42
N LEU A 94 3.40 3.15 -5.25
CA LEU A 94 3.65 2.59 -3.92
C LEU A 94 5.07 3.01 -3.51
N CYS A 95 5.11 3.85 -2.48
CA CYS A 95 6.31 4.43 -1.92
C CYS A 95 6.61 3.78 -0.57
N ARG A 96 7.90 3.50 -0.30
CA ARG A 96 8.37 2.86 0.94
C ARG A 96 7.53 1.61 1.33
N PRO A 97 7.26 0.68 0.38
CA PRO A 97 6.50 -0.52 0.70
C PRO A 97 7.27 -1.34 1.71
N ARG A 98 6.56 -1.88 2.71
CA ARG A 98 7.18 -2.73 3.73
C ARG A 98 6.99 -4.17 3.34
N GLN A 99 8.08 -4.91 3.35
CA GLN A 99 8.03 -6.35 3.14
C GLN A 99 7.51 -6.98 4.43
N TRP A 100 6.25 -7.40 4.43
CA TRP A 100 5.60 -7.98 5.60
C TRP A 100 6.40 -9.16 6.19
N GLY A 101 6.92 -10.04 5.35
CA GLY A 101 7.80 -11.14 5.77
C GLY A 101 9.10 -10.68 6.44
N ALA A 102 9.61 -9.51 6.08
CA ALA A 102 10.82 -8.97 6.68
C ALA A 102 10.58 -8.39 8.08
N CYS A 103 9.38 -7.85 8.37
CA CYS A 103 8.96 -7.50 9.73
C CYS A 103 8.93 -8.73 10.64
N TRP A 104 8.41 -9.84 10.13
CA TRP A 104 8.39 -11.11 10.86
C TRP A 104 9.80 -11.64 11.11
N LEU A 105 10.67 -11.66 10.10
CA LEU A 105 12.07 -12.06 10.28
C LEU A 105 12.82 -11.16 11.28
N ALA A 106 12.60 -9.84 11.23
CA ALA A 106 13.19 -8.92 12.20
C ALA A 106 12.72 -9.22 13.63
N LEU A 107 11.44 -9.55 13.82
CA LEU A 107 10.90 -9.98 15.12
C LEU A 107 11.53 -11.30 15.59
N MET A 108 11.65 -12.28 14.70
CA MET A 108 12.28 -13.55 15.03
C MET A 108 13.74 -13.35 15.45
N LEU A 109 14.52 -12.61 14.65
CA LEU A 109 15.90 -12.29 14.99
C LEU A 109 16.02 -11.55 16.33
N TRP A 110 15.13 -10.60 16.60
CA TRP A 110 15.10 -9.87 17.87
C TRP A 110 14.90 -10.80 19.07
N ARG A 111 14.04 -11.81 18.93
CA ARG A 111 13.79 -12.83 19.97
C ARG A 111 14.92 -13.83 20.11
N GLU A 112 15.50 -14.31 19.00
CA GLU A 112 16.65 -15.21 19.02
C GLU A 112 17.87 -14.58 19.70
N LEU A 113 18.04 -13.27 19.56
CA LEU A 113 19.08 -12.50 20.26
C LEU A 113 18.73 -12.18 21.73
N GLY A 114 17.55 -12.58 22.22
CA GLY A 114 17.06 -12.31 23.56
C GLY A 114 16.81 -10.81 23.86
N LEU A 115 16.69 -9.99 22.82
CA LEU A 115 16.57 -8.53 22.97
C LEU A 115 15.21 -8.13 23.54
N ASP A 116 14.16 -8.92 23.30
CA ASP A 116 12.84 -8.73 23.90
C ASP A 116 12.90 -8.78 25.43
N GLY A 117 13.50 -9.83 26.01
CA GLY A 117 13.68 -9.94 27.45
C GLY A 117 14.66 -8.89 28.00
N PHE A 118 15.79 -8.69 27.31
CA PHE A 118 16.82 -7.74 27.72
C PHE A 118 16.30 -6.31 27.86
N TRP A 119 15.50 -5.85 26.89
CA TRP A 119 14.94 -4.50 26.88
C TRP A 119 13.68 -4.38 27.73
N ALA A 120 12.83 -5.41 27.82
CA ALA A 120 11.66 -5.38 28.70
C ALA A 120 12.04 -5.12 30.17
N GLY A 121 13.17 -5.68 30.64
CA GLY A 121 13.67 -5.43 32.00
C GLY A 121 14.25 -4.03 32.22
N ARG A 122 14.69 -3.34 31.16
CA ARG A 122 15.35 -2.01 31.23
C ARG A 122 14.42 -0.86 30.85
N LEU A 123 13.44 -1.13 30.01
CA LEU A 123 12.47 -0.19 29.47
C LEU A 123 11.09 -0.58 29.99
N GLY A 124 10.88 -0.31 31.27
CA GLY A 124 9.59 -0.51 31.92
C GLY A 124 8.48 0.35 31.29
N PRO A 125 7.21 0.03 31.54
CA PRO A 125 6.09 0.78 30.98
C PRO A 125 6.09 2.24 31.44
N SER A 126 5.64 3.14 30.56
CA SER A 126 5.44 4.54 30.93
C SER A 126 4.32 4.70 31.97
N ARG A 127 4.20 5.89 32.58
CA ARG A 127 3.06 6.24 33.45
C ARG A 127 1.70 6.04 32.78
N LYS A 128 1.63 6.08 31.44
CA LYS A 128 0.41 5.83 30.64
C LYS A 128 0.33 4.40 30.08
N GLY A 129 1.17 3.48 30.56
CA GLY A 129 1.18 2.08 30.12
C GLY A 129 1.90 1.81 28.79
N THR A 130 2.63 2.78 28.24
CA THR A 130 3.35 2.60 26.97
C THR A 130 4.49 1.61 27.16
N ARG A 131 4.50 0.54 26.37
CA ARG A 131 5.58 -0.46 26.33
C ARG A 131 6.75 0.01 25.49
N TRP A 132 7.74 0.63 26.14
CA TRP A 132 8.90 1.23 25.47
C TRP A 132 9.81 0.20 24.78
N ASP A 133 9.89 -1.02 25.31
CA ASP A 133 10.52 -2.16 24.67
C ASP A 133 9.95 -2.43 23.26
N GLN A 134 8.62 -2.40 23.12
CA GLN A 134 7.95 -2.60 21.85
C GLN A 134 8.15 -1.42 20.90
N VAL A 135 8.11 -0.18 21.42
CA VAL A 135 8.39 1.02 20.63
C VAL A 135 9.82 0.98 20.09
N LEU A 136 10.80 0.59 20.92
CA LEU A 136 12.18 0.42 20.50
C LEU A 136 12.31 -0.62 19.38
N PHE A 137 11.68 -1.80 19.55
CA PHE A 137 11.68 -2.82 18.50
C PHE A 137 11.12 -2.27 17.18
N VAL A 138 10.00 -1.56 17.22
CA VAL A 138 9.39 -0.94 16.02
C VAL A 138 10.37 0.01 15.34
N LEU A 139 11.04 0.89 16.10
CA LEU A 139 12.01 1.84 15.54
C LEU A 139 13.22 1.13 14.90
N VAL A 140 13.75 0.10 15.56
CA VAL A 140 14.87 -0.70 15.05
C VAL A 140 14.46 -1.47 13.80
N ALA A 141 13.32 -2.16 13.84
CA ALA A 141 12.80 -2.91 12.70
C ALA A 141 12.55 -1.98 11.50
N TYR A 142 11.99 -0.79 11.71
CA TYR A 142 11.80 0.18 10.63
C TYR A 142 13.11 0.65 10.00
N ARG A 143 14.15 0.85 10.82
CA ARG A 143 15.48 1.24 10.34
C ARG A 143 16.15 0.12 9.56
N LEU A 144 16.02 -1.13 10.02
CA LEU A 144 16.57 -2.32 9.38
C LEU A 144 15.87 -2.64 8.06
N LEU A 145 14.55 -2.40 7.99
CA LEU A 145 13.70 -2.75 6.86
C LEU A 145 13.45 -1.60 5.88
N VAL A 146 14.08 -0.45 6.09
CA VAL A 146 13.92 0.70 5.21
C VAL A 146 14.39 0.31 3.80
N SER A 147 13.43 0.13 2.90
CA SER A 147 13.72 -0.04 1.49
C SER A 147 14.12 1.34 0.98
N ARG A 148 15.42 1.54 0.69
CA ARG A 148 15.87 2.73 -0.03
C ARG A 148 15.17 2.70 -1.40
N CYS A 149 14.29 3.66 -1.65
CA CYS A 149 13.81 3.91 -3.00
C CYS A 149 15.01 4.44 -3.81
N THR A 150 15.72 3.57 -4.49
CA THR A 150 16.63 3.91 -5.60
C THR A 150 15.86 4.02 -6.90
#